data_AF-A0A2N1US96-F1
#
_entry.id   AF-A0A2N1US96-F1
#
_cell.length_a   1.000
_cell.length_b   1.000
_cell.length_c   1.000
_cell.angle_alpha   90.00
_cell.angle_beta   90.00
_cell.angle_gamma   90.00
#
_symmetry.space_group_name_H-M   'P 1'
#
loop_
_entity.id
_entity.type
_entity.pdbx_description
1 polymer ?
#
loop_
_entity_poly.entity_id
_entity_poly.type
_entity_poly.pdbx_seq_one_letter_code
_entity_poly.pdbx_strand_id
1 'polypeptide(L)'
;MLSSRYQMHGQFIQQARIECGGDLLVREALMHCQTRVIGRAIIGSPDAQGGRGLINGGELYGTHFAQMKVLGSASSTTTLIALGSHPHLDAQVSELEAQIAVQRQKLQENIKNMIYLRTQGGAMSERMQELEAERSRLMFESNTITDEIQFLKDSLKQAENPKACRIRVSDTIQPGVKVNISGAARNFDNPEPGPLSLFAMNVDARRREVTISYG
;
A
#
# COMPACT_ATOMS: atom_id res chain seq x y z
N MET A 1 16.12 2.04 6.80
CA MET A 1 14.71 1.79 6.41
C MET A 1 13.87 2.88 7.05
N LEU A 2 12.98 3.53 6.29
CA LEU A 2 12.08 4.57 6.76
C LEU A 2 10.65 4.01 6.71
N SER A 3 9.98 3.92 7.85
CA SER A 3 8.64 3.34 7.94
C SER A 3 7.73 4.18 8.81
N SER A 4 6.52 4.46 8.35
CA SER A 4 5.48 5.14 9.12
C SER A 4 4.11 4.56 8.80
N ARG A 5 3.27 4.39 9.82
CA ARG A 5 1.85 4.02 9.65
C ARG A 5 0.99 5.20 9.16
N TYR A 6 1.51 6.42 9.25
CA TYR A 6 0.83 7.66 8.86
C TYR A 6 1.52 8.30 7.64
N GLN A 7 1.34 9.61 7.46
CA GLN A 7 1.98 10.36 6.37
C GLN A 7 3.49 10.58 6.60
N MET A 8 4.24 10.73 5.50
CA MET A 8 5.66 11.07 5.51
C MET A 8 5.95 12.27 4.61
N HIS A 9 6.83 13.15 5.10
CA HIS A 9 7.30 14.32 4.36
C HIS A 9 8.83 14.29 4.26
N GLY A 10 9.35 14.56 3.07
CA GLY A 10 10.77 14.67 2.80
C GLY A 10 11.08 15.70 1.72
N GLN A 11 12.34 16.10 1.61
CA GLN A 11 12.81 16.91 0.49
C GLN A 11 13.56 16.05 -0.53
N PHE A 12 14.59 15.34 -0.10
CA PHE A 12 15.41 14.49 -0.94
C PHE A 12 15.67 13.17 -0.23
N ILE A 13 15.39 12.05 -0.90
CA ILE A 13 15.63 10.72 -0.34
C ILE A 13 16.35 9.87 -1.38
N GLN A 14 17.45 9.23 -0.98
CA GLN A 14 18.29 8.43 -1.85
C GLN A 14 18.66 7.09 -1.19
N GLN A 15 18.74 6.03 -1.99
CA GLN A 15 19.19 4.68 -1.57
C GLN A 15 18.46 4.16 -0.31
N ALA A 16 17.17 4.44 -0.22
CA ALA A 16 16.37 4.09 0.95
C ALA A 16 15.21 3.15 0.59
N ARG A 17 14.83 2.33 1.57
CA ARG A 17 13.55 1.63 1.58
C ARG A 17 12.54 2.42 2.40
N ILE A 18 11.42 2.75 1.78
CA ILE A 18 10.37 3.63 2.32
C ILE A 18 9.05 2.84 2.37
N GLU A 19 8.41 2.80 3.53
CA GLU A 19 7.08 2.21 3.73
C GLU A 19 6.16 3.24 4.40
N CYS A 20 5.14 3.69 3.66
CA CYS A 20 4.23 4.75 4.06
C CYS A 20 2.79 4.25 4.10
N GLY A 21 2.20 4.22 5.29
CA GLY A 21 0.78 3.86 5.49
C GLY A 21 -0.20 4.96 5.07
N GLY A 22 0.25 6.23 5.04
CA GLY A 22 -0.54 7.36 4.56
C GLY A 22 0.03 7.99 3.29
N ASP A 23 -0.14 9.30 3.13
CA ASP A 23 0.39 10.07 2.01
C ASP A 23 1.91 10.28 2.14
N LEU A 24 2.63 10.12 1.03
CA LEU A 24 4.06 10.41 0.92
C LEU A 24 4.27 11.69 0.11
N LEU A 25 4.88 12.71 0.71
CA LEU A 25 5.27 13.95 0.03
C LEU A 25 6.81 14.07 -0.02
N VAL A 26 7.39 14.09 -1.21
CA VAL A 26 8.84 14.30 -1.41
C VAL A 26 9.07 15.46 -2.37
N ARG A 27 9.64 16.57 -1.91
CA ARG A 27 9.65 17.81 -2.69
C ARG A 27 10.63 17.85 -3.87
N GLU A 28 11.84 17.30 -3.72
CA GLU A 28 12.89 17.36 -4.72
C GLU A 28 13.04 16.07 -5.50
N ALA A 29 13.46 14.98 -4.85
CA ALA A 29 13.74 13.74 -5.56
C ALA A 29 13.65 12.47 -4.70
N LEU A 30 13.25 11.39 -5.36
CA LEU A 30 13.46 10.00 -4.94
C LEU A 30 14.51 9.37 -5.86
N MET A 31 15.63 8.89 -5.29
CA MET A 31 16.73 8.33 -6.09
C MET A 31 17.14 6.93 -5.63
N HIS A 32 17.03 5.94 -6.51
CA HIS A 32 17.37 4.55 -6.22
C HIS A 32 16.68 4.02 -4.95
N CYS A 33 15.41 4.39 -4.76
CA CYS A 33 14.62 4.03 -3.59
C CYS A 33 13.69 2.85 -3.90
N GLN A 34 13.40 2.04 -2.89
CA GLN A 34 12.30 1.08 -2.90
C GLN A 34 11.17 1.64 -2.05
N THR A 35 10.14 2.15 -2.70
CA THR A 35 9.10 2.95 -2.05
C THR A 35 7.77 2.23 -2.15
N ARG A 36 7.08 2.11 -1.02
CA ARG A 36 5.74 1.52 -0.93
C ARG A 36 4.83 2.51 -0.20
N VAL A 37 3.72 2.87 -0.82
CA VAL A 37 2.81 3.90 -0.32
C VAL A 37 1.37 3.40 -0.41
N ILE A 38 0.70 3.33 0.74
CA ILE A 38 -0.73 2.99 0.81
C ILE A 38 -1.59 4.19 0.38
N GLY A 39 -1.22 5.41 0.79
CA GLY A 39 -1.91 6.64 0.37
C GLY A 39 -1.49 7.16 -1.00
N ARG A 40 -1.47 8.48 -1.15
CA ARG A 40 -1.02 9.17 -2.37
C ARG A 40 0.50 9.39 -2.32
N ALA A 41 1.18 9.13 -3.44
CA ALA A 41 2.58 9.48 -3.61
C ALA A 41 2.71 10.78 -4.40
N ILE A 42 3.21 11.85 -3.77
CA ILE A 42 3.42 13.16 -4.40
C ILE A 42 4.91 13.47 -4.36
N ILE A 43 5.56 13.43 -5.53
CA ILE A 43 6.98 13.73 -5.70
C ILE A 43 7.10 15.06 -6.45
N GLY A 44 7.32 16.15 -5.72
CA GLY A 44 7.27 17.52 -6.20
C GLY A 44 6.40 18.37 -5.30
N SER A 45 5.89 19.49 -5.81
CA SER A 45 4.82 20.23 -5.14
C SER A 45 3.44 19.68 -5.54
N PRO A 46 2.43 19.76 -4.64
CA PRO A 46 1.05 19.42 -4.95
C PRO A 46 0.52 20.20 -6.16
N ASP A 47 0.92 21.47 -6.26
CA ASP A 47 0.48 22.42 -7.28
C ASP A 47 1.29 22.29 -8.59
N ALA A 48 2.25 21.37 -8.64
CA ALA A 48 3.28 21.24 -9.68
C ALA A 48 4.15 22.50 -9.93
N GLN A 49 3.94 23.58 -9.15
CA GLN A 49 4.76 24.78 -9.13
C GLN A 49 5.75 24.69 -7.95
N GLY A 50 7.02 24.42 -8.26
CA GLY A 50 8.10 24.30 -7.27
C GLY A 50 8.50 22.86 -6.89
N GLY A 51 9.73 22.71 -6.41
CA GLY A 51 10.35 21.39 -6.24
C GLY A 51 10.72 20.73 -7.58
N ARG A 52 11.76 19.90 -7.61
CA ARG A 52 12.19 19.23 -8.84
C ARG A 52 11.27 18.06 -9.22
N GLY A 53 10.62 17.43 -8.23
CA GLY A 53 9.66 16.35 -8.45
C GLY A 53 10.20 15.19 -9.29
N LEU A 54 11.44 14.77 -9.04
CA LEU A 54 12.15 13.77 -9.85
C LEU A 54 12.12 12.38 -9.20
N ILE A 55 11.79 11.35 -9.97
CA ILE A 55 12.03 9.96 -9.59
C ILE A 55 13.14 9.39 -10.48
N ASN A 56 14.31 9.11 -9.92
CA ASN A 56 15.46 8.57 -10.64
C ASN A 56 15.82 7.18 -10.11
N GLY A 57 15.38 6.14 -10.82
CA GLY A 57 15.73 4.77 -10.50
C GLY A 57 15.03 4.21 -9.26
N GLY A 58 14.97 2.88 -9.21
CA GLY A 58 14.30 2.15 -8.14
C GLY A 58 12.84 1.86 -8.47
N GLU A 59 12.05 1.66 -7.42
CA GLU A 59 10.69 1.12 -7.53
C GLU A 59 9.74 1.94 -6.65
N LEU A 60 8.60 2.34 -7.20
CA LEU A 60 7.51 2.97 -6.47
C LEU A 60 6.26 2.12 -6.64
N TYR A 61 5.81 1.50 -5.54
CA TYR A 61 4.54 0.82 -5.44
C TYR A 61 3.55 1.73 -4.71
N GLY A 62 2.41 1.99 -5.34
CA GLY A 62 1.34 2.79 -4.79
C GLY A 62 -0.01 2.12 -4.96
N THR A 63 -1.00 2.61 -4.21
CA THR A 63 -2.34 2.01 -4.25
C THR A 63 -3.18 2.61 -5.38
N HIS A 64 -3.39 3.93 -5.39
CA HIS A 64 -4.29 4.58 -6.36
C HIS A 64 -3.69 5.76 -7.09
N PHE A 65 -2.77 6.52 -6.50
CA PHE A 65 -2.33 7.78 -7.10
C PHE A 65 -0.84 8.06 -6.90
N ALA A 66 -0.18 8.43 -8.00
CA ALA A 66 1.16 8.97 -7.98
C ALA A 66 1.26 10.22 -8.86
N GLN A 67 1.87 11.27 -8.33
CA GLN A 67 2.14 12.52 -9.05
C GLN A 67 3.61 12.86 -8.96
N MET A 68 4.19 13.22 -10.10
CA MET A 68 5.57 13.66 -10.21
C MET A 68 5.75 14.67 -11.33
N LYS A 69 6.89 15.36 -11.34
CA LYS A 69 7.26 16.25 -12.44
C LYS A 69 7.99 15.47 -13.52
N VAL A 70 9.07 14.80 -13.15
CA VAL A 70 9.91 13.99 -14.05
C VAL A 70 9.96 12.56 -13.55
N LEU A 71 9.60 11.61 -14.42
CA LEU A 71 9.67 10.19 -14.13
C LEU A 71 10.83 9.56 -14.93
N GLY A 72 11.79 8.96 -14.23
CA GLY A 72 13.01 8.42 -14.82
C GLY A 72 14.15 9.44 -14.91
N SER A 73 15.22 9.06 -15.60
CA SER A 73 16.43 9.87 -15.77
C SER A 73 16.93 9.80 -17.20
N ALA A 74 17.54 10.86 -17.70
CA ALA A 74 18.15 10.90 -19.03
C ALA A 74 19.25 9.82 -19.22
N SER A 75 19.85 9.35 -18.12
CA SER A 75 20.78 8.22 -18.11
C SER A 75 20.12 6.85 -18.31
N SER A 76 18.81 6.80 -18.57
CA SER A 76 18.01 5.58 -18.76
C SER A 76 18.04 4.61 -17.56
N THR A 77 18.19 5.16 -16.35
CA THR A 77 18.12 4.36 -15.11
C THR A 77 16.79 3.65 -15.02
N THR A 78 16.83 2.33 -14.88
CA THR A 78 15.61 1.51 -14.74
C THR A 78 14.77 2.00 -13.56
N THR A 79 13.56 2.45 -13.87
CA THR A 79 12.60 2.97 -12.90
C THR A 79 11.28 2.25 -13.08
N LEU A 80 10.78 1.61 -12.03
CA LEU A 80 9.49 0.94 -12.03
C LEU A 80 8.50 1.75 -11.19
N ILE A 81 7.33 2.04 -11.76
CA ILE A 81 6.20 2.57 -11.01
C ILE A 81 5.01 1.63 -11.20
N ALA A 82 4.44 1.17 -10.10
CA ALA A 82 3.34 0.22 -10.09
C ALA A 82 2.20 0.76 -9.22
N LEU A 83 1.02 0.95 -9.80
CA LEU A 83 -0.21 1.31 -9.09
C LEU A 83 -1.25 0.20 -9.17
N GLY A 84 -2.11 0.08 -8.17
CA GLY A 84 -3.22 -0.89 -8.16
C GLY A 84 -2.80 -2.35 -7.92
N SER A 85 -1.53 -2.59 -7.67
CA SER A 85 -1.02 -3.87 -7.16
C SER A 85 -0.27 -3.56 -5.87
N HIS A 86 -0.77 -4.05 -4.74
CA HIS A 86 -0.11 -3.84 -3.45
C HIS A 86 0.27 -5.19 -2.84
N PRO A 87 1.39 -5.80 -3.28
CA PRO A 87 1.91 -7.05 -2.69
C PRO A 87 2.06 -6.98 -1.16
N HIS A 88 2.22 -5.77 -0.63
CA HIS A 88 2.36 -5.53 0.81
C HIS A 88 1.01 -5.47 1.55
N LEU A 89 -0.11 -5.16 0.87
CA LEU A 89 -1.44 -5.23 1.49
C LEU A 89 -1.85 -6.70 1.56
N ASP A 90 -1.59 -7.49 0.51
CA ASP A 90 -1.78 -8.93 0.57
C ASP A 90 -0.91 -9.58 1.66
N ALA A 91 0.35 -9.16 1.79
CA ALA A 91 1.22 -9.63 2.87
C ALA A 91 0.72 -9.21 4.26
N GLN A 92 0.27 -7.96 4.43
CA GLN A 92 -0.28 -7.48 5.71
C GLN A 92 -1.60 -8.18 6.06
N VAL A 93 -2.49 -8.37 5.09
CA VAL A 93 -3.72 -9.13 5.28
C VAL A 93 -3.38 -10.56 5.67
N SER A 94 -2.43 -11.20 4.99
CA SER A 94 -1.99 -12.55 5.33
C SER A 94 -1.37 -12.64 6.72
N GLU A 95 -0.57 -11.65 7.13
CA GLU A 95 0.01 -11.58 8.47
C GLU A 95 -1.06 -11.40 9.55
N LEU A 96 -2.00 -10.47 9.35
CA LEU A 96 -3.12 -10.26 10.27
C LEU A 96 -4.06 -11.48 10.32
N GLU A 97 -4.28 -12.15 9.19
CA GLU A 97 -5.01 -13.42 9.12
C GLU A 97 -4.32 -14.53 9.91
N ALA A 98 -2.98 -14.60 9.89
CA ALA A 98 -2.23 -15.52 10.73
C ALA A 98 -2.35 -15.15 12.23
N GLN A 99 -2.25 -13.86 12.57
CA GLN A 99 -2.39 -13.38 13.95
C GLN A 99 -3.78 -13.68 14.51
N ILE A 100 -4.85 -13.45 13.75
CA ILE A 100 -6.22 -13.72 14.20
C ILE A 100 -6.49 -15.23 14.33
N ALA A 101 -5.87 -16.07 13.49
CA ALA A 101 -5.97 -17.52 13.64
C ALA A 101 -5.40 -17.97 15.00
N VAL A 102 -4.24 -17.45 15.40
CA VAL A 102 -3.64 -17.72 16.71
C VAL A 102 -4.53 -17.22 17.85
N GLN A 103 -5.09 -16.01 17.75
CA GLN A 103 -5.99 -15.49 18.78
C GLN A 103 -7.29 -16.30 18.92
N ARG A 104 -7.87 -16.73 17.79
CA ARG A 104 -9.06 -17.60 17.80
C ARG A 104 -8.77 -18.94 18.46
N GLN A 105 -7.58 -19.51 18.25
CA GLN A 105 -7.18 -20.73 18.94
C GLN A 105 -7.11 -20.52 20.46
N LYS A 106 -6.46 -19.43 20.92
CA LYS A 106 -6.42 -19.08 22.35
C LYS A 106 -7.81 -18.89 22.95
N LEU A 107 -8.71 -18.22 22.21
CA LEU A 107 -10.10 -18.04 22.64
C LEU A 107 -10.84 -19.37 22.75
N GLN A 108 -10.64 -20.30 21.81
CA GLN A 108 -11.22 -21.64 21.88
C GLN A 108 -10.70 -22.44 23.07
N GLU A 109 -9.39 -22.39 23.35
CA GLU A 109 -8.77 -23.03 24.51
C GLU A 109 -9.31 -22.45 25.82
N ASN A 110 -9.41 -21.12 25.92
CA ASN A 110 -10.00 -20.44 27.06
C ASN A 110 -11.47 -20.86 27.29
N ILE A 111 -12.29 -20.93 26.23
CA ILE A 111 -13.68 -21.41 26.32
C ILE A 111 -13.74 -22.87 26.79
N LYS A 112 -12.87 -23.75 26.29
CA LYS A 112 -12.79 -25.15 26.75
C LYS A 112 -12.45 -25.23 28.24
N ASN A 113 -11.49 -24.44 28.69
CA ASN A 113 -11.11 -24.37 30.11
C ASN A 113 -12.28 -23.89 30.99
N MET A 114 -13.04 -22.89 30.53
CA MET A 114 -14.24 -22.43 31.23
C MET A 114 -15.32 -23.52 31.31
N ILE A 115 -15.58 -24.25 30.22
CA ILE A 115 -16.56 -25.35 30.20
C ILE A 115 -16.11 -26.45 31.16
N TYR A 116 -14.85 -26.86 31.10
CA TYR A 116 -14.29 -27.86 32.01
C TYR A 116 -14.44 -27.43 33.47
N LEU A 117 -14.06 -26.19 33.80
CA LEU A 117 -14.17 -25.67 35.16
C LEU A 117 -15.62 -25.61 35.66
N ARG A 118 -16.58 -25.28 34.78
CA ARG A 118 -18.02 -25.36 35.10
C ARG A 118 -18.46 -26.79 35.40
N THR A 119 -17.99 -27.78 34.63
CA THR A 119 -18.31 -29.20 34.90
C THR A 119 -17.74 -29.71 36.22
N GLN A 120 -16.65 -29.11 36.70
CA GLN A 120 -16.03 -29.41 38.01
C GLN A 120 -16.67 -28.62 39.17
N GLY A 121 -17.76 -27.86 38.94
CA GLY A 121 -18.42 -27.05 39.96
C GLY A 121 -17.71 -25.73 40.31
N GLY A 122 -16.64 -25.37 39.59
CA GLY A 122 -15.85 -24.16 39.84
C GLY A 122 -16.45 -22.86 39.29
N ALA A 123 -17.76 -22.81 39.05
CA ALA A 123 -18.43 -21.70 38.35
C ALA A 123 -18.33 -20.35 39.07
N MET A 124 -18.13 -20.33 40.40
CA MET A 124 -17.96 -19.12 41.21
C MET A 124 -16.52 -18.94 41.71
N SER A 125 -15.56 -19.67 41.14
CA SER A 125 -14.15 -19.58 41.56
C SER A 125 -13.47 -18.31 41.01
N GLU A 126 -12.44 -17.82 41.72
CA GLU A 126 -11.55 -16.76 41.20
C GLU A 126 -10.96 -17.13 39.83
N ARG A 127 -10.63 -18.41 39.65
CA ARG A 127 -10.14 -18.94 38.36
C ARG A 127 -11.15 -18.77 37.22
N MET A 128 -12.44 -18.85 37.51
CA MET A 128 -13.49 -18.60 36.51
C MET A 128 -13.56 -17.13 36.10
N GLN A 129 -13.42 -16.22 37.07
CA GLN A 129 -13.39 -14.78 36.82
C GLN A 129 -12.16 -14.38 35.99
N GLU A 130 -10.99 -14.98 36.25
CA GLU A 130 -9.79 -14.79 35.43
C GLU A 130 -10.02 -15.21 33.97
N LEU A 131 -10.63 -16.38 33.76
CA LEU A 131 -10.92 -16.88 32.41
C LEU A 131 -11.94 -15.99 31.68
N GLU A 132 -12.94 -15.45 32.38
CA GLU A 132 -13.93 -14.52 31.81
C GLU A 132 -13.31 -13.17 31.43
N ALA A 133 -12.39 -12.65 32.25
CA ALA A 133 -11.63 -11.45 31.94
C ALA A 133 -10.70 -11.67 30.73
N GLU A 134 -9.99 -12.80 30.68
CA GLU A 134 -9.15 -13.18 29.55
C GLU A 134 -9.98 -13.36 28.27
N ARG A 135 -11.15 -14.01 28.35
CA ARG A 135 -12.09 -14.13 27.23
C ARG A 135 -12.49 -12.77 26.67
N SER A 136 -12.85 -11.85 27.55
CA SER A 136 -13.30 -10.50 27.16
C SER A 136 -12.18 -9.73 26.46
N ARG A 137 -10.95 -9.84 26.97
CA ARG A 137 -9.76 -9.26 26.34
C ARG A 137 -9.48 -9.87 24.97
N LEU A 138 -9.46 -11.20 24.87
CA LEU A 138 -9.20 -11.91 23.61
C LEU A 138 -10.26 -11.58 22.54
N MET A 139 -11.54 -11.47 22.95
CA MET A 139 -12.61 -11.03 22.04
C MET A 139 -12.42 -9.60 21.54
N PHE A 140 -12.05 -8.68 22.45
CA PHE A 140 -11.79 -7.29 22.07
C PHE A 140 -10.64 -7.19 21.06
N GLU A 141 -9.50 -7.80 21.37
CA GLU A 141 -8.32 -7.81 20.47
C GLU A 141 -8.65 -8.46 19.11
N SER A 142 -9.39 -9.58 19.10
CA SER A 142 -9.80 -10.26 17.86
C SER A 142 -10.72 -9.40 17.00
N ASN A 143 -11.65 -8.66 17.61
CA ASN A 143 -12.54 -7.76 16.88
C ASN A 143 -11.76 -6.60 16.26
N THR A 144 -10.81 -6.00 17.00
CA THR A 144 -9.97 -4.92 16.47
C THR A 144 -9.16 -5.37 15.25
N ILE A 145 -8.54 -6.55 15.33
CA ILE A 145 -7.78 -7.12 14.20
C ILE A 145 -8.71 -7.45 13.02
N THR A 146 -9.93 -7.94 13.29
CA THR A 146 -10.92 -8.22 12.24
C THR A 146 -11.32 -6.96 11.49
N ASP A 147 -11.60 -5.89 12.22
CA ASP A 147 -11.97 -4.60 11.64
C ASP A 147 -10.83 -4.02 10.80
N GLU A 148 -9.59 -4.17 11.25
CA GLU A 148 -8.39 -3.75 10.50
C GLU A 148 -8.20 -4.58 9.22
N ILE A 149 -8.37 -5.91 9.28
CA ILE A 149 -8.35 -6.78 8.09
C ILE A 149 -9.44 -6.34 7.11
N GLN A 150 -10.65 -6.08 7.60
CA GLN A 150 -11.78 -5.69 6.76
C GLN A 150 -11.51 -4.34 6.07
N PHE A 151 -10.99 -3.36 6.80
CA PHE A 151 -10.57 -2.07 6.26
C PHE A 151 -9.50 -2.19 5.17
N LEU A 152 -8.47 -3.03 5.40
CA LEU A 152 -7.43 -3.29 4.42
C LEU A 152 -7.96 -4.02 3.18
N LYS A 153 -8.84 -5.00 3.35
CA LYS A 153 -9.51 -5.71 2.24
C LYS A 153 -10.38 -4.78 1.41
N ASP A 154 -11.11 -3.86 2.05
CA ASP A 154 -11.94 -2.91 1.32
C ASP A 154 -11.08 -1.83 0.62
N SER A 155 -9.93 -1.47 1.19
CA SER A 155 -8.92 -0.63 0.54
C SER A 155 -8.30 -1.32 -0.68
N LEU A 156 -8.04 -2.63 -0.60
CA LEU A 156 -7.62 -3.49 -1.71
C LEU A 156 -8.67 -3.50 -2.83
N LYS A 157 -9.95 -3.74 -2.52
CA LYS A 157 -11.03 -3.71 -3.53
C LYS A 157 -11.14 -2.36 -4.23
N GLN A 158 -10.92 -1.26 -3.51
CA GLN A 158 -10.87 0.07 -4.12
C GLN A 158 -9.62 0.24 -5.01
N ALA A 159 -8.49 -0.34 -4.63
CA ALA A 159 -7.25 -0.36 -5.40
C ALA A 159 -7.36 -1.18 -6.69
N GLU A 160 -8.16 -2.24 -6.66
CA GLU A 160 -8.45 -3.09 -7.80
C GLU A 160 -9.31 -2.41 -8.86
N ASN A 161 -9.94 -1.26 -8.56
CA ASN A 161 -10.66 -0.48 -9.56
C ASN A 161 -9.65 0.21 -10.48
N PRO A 162 -9.45 -0.26 -11.73
CA PRO A 162 -8.39 0.27 -12.60
C PRO A 162 -8.63 1.74 -12.97
N LYS A 163 -9.90 2.18 -12.91
CA LYS A 163 -10.31 3.57 -13.17
C LYS A 163 -9.88 4.53 -12.06
N ALA A 164 -9.59 4.02 -10.85
CA ALA A 164 -9.13 4.83 -9.73
C ALA A 164 -7.61 5.03 -9.76
N CYS A 165 -6.87 4.16 -10.45
CA CYS A 165 -5.42 4.22 -10.51
C CYS A 165 -4.94 5.24 -11.56
N ARG A 166 -4.23 6.28 -11.10
CA ARG A 166 -3.78 7.36 -11.98
C ARG A 166 -2.37 7.82 -11.65
N ILE A 167 -1.53 7.87 -12.68
CA ILE A 167 -0.20 8.46 -12.64
C ILE A 167 -0.29 9.81 -13.35
N ARG A 168 0.23 10.88 -12.73
CA ARG A 168 0.36 12.20 -13.36
C ARG A 168 1.83 12.59 -13.44
N VAL A 169 2.27 12.94 -14.64
CA VAL A 169 3.62 13.41 -14.92
C VAL A 169 3.50 14.78 -15.56
N SER A 170 3.95 15.84 -14.90
CA SER A 170 3.73 17.21 -15.40
C SER A 170 4.74 17.68 -16.44
N ASP A 171 5.93 17.07 -16.52
CA ASP A 171 7.01 17.52 -17.40
C ASP A 171 7.39 16.44 -18.42
N THR A 172 8.00 15.32 -18.01
CA THR A 172 8.39 14.27 -18.95
C THR A 172 8.59 12.90 -18.30
N ILE A 173 8.33 11.85 -19.07
CA ILE A 173 8.78 10.48 -18.79
C ILE A 173 10.04 10.22 -19.61
N GLN A 174 11.12 9.83 -18.94
CA GLN A 174 12.39 9.50 -19.56
C GLN A 174 12.45 8.02 -20.00
N PRO A 175 13.39 7.65 -20.88
CA PRO A 175 13.65 6.26 -21.25
C PRO A 175 13.99 5.37 -20.04
N GLY A 176 13.72 4.07 -20.16
CA GLY A 176 14.01 3.08 -19.12
C GLY A 176 12.96 3.03 -18.01
N VAL A 177 11.83 3.73 -18.17
CA VAL A 177 10.69 3.70 -17.25
C VAL A 177 9.76 2.55 -17.61
N LYS A 178 9.36 1.79 -16.59
CA LYS A 178 8.33 0.76 -16.67
C LYS A 178 7.16 1.17 -15.80
N VAL A 179 5.97 1.21 -16.38
CA VAL A 179 4.72 1.52 -15.70
C VAL A 179 3.87 0.26 -15.63
N ASN A 180 3.36 -0.06 -14.46
CA ASN A 180 2.33 -1.08 -14.26
C ASN A 180 1.12 -0.45 -13.57
N ILE A 181 -0.06 -0.57 -14.16
CA ILE A 181 -1.30 -0.09 -13.55
C ILE A 181 -2.30 -1.24 -13.55
N SER A 182 -2.61 -1.76 -12.36
CA SER A 182 -3.59 -2.84 -12.15
C SER A 182 -3.38 -4.04 -13.08
N GLY A 183 -2.13 -4.43 -13.31
CA GLY A 183 -1.73 -5.57 -14.17
C GLY A 183 -1.49 -5.23 -15.63
N ALA A 184 -1.78 -4.01 -16.09
CA ALA A 184 -1.40 -3.52 -17.41
C ALA A 184 0.01 -2.93 -17.35
N ALA A 185 0.96 -3.48 -18.11
CA ALA A 185 2.33 -3.00 -18.16
C ALA A 185 2.61 -2.22 -19.45
N ARG A 186 3.40 -1.15 -19.36
CA ARG A 186 3.92 -0.39 -20.50
C ARG A 186 5.35 0.05 -20.20
N ASN A 187 6.23 -0.14 -21.17
CA ASN A 187 7.61 0.34 -21.12
C ASN A 187 7.75 1.61 -21.97
N PHE A 188 8.63 2.49 -21.52
CA PHE A 188 8.98 3.74 -22.20
C PHE A 188 10.43 3.66 -22.61
N ASP A 189 10.66 3.36 -23.89
CA ASP A 189 12.00 3.25 -24.47
C ASP A 189 12.49 4.59 -25.05
N ASN A 190 11.56 5.52 -25.30
CA ASN A 190 11.84 6.89 -25.75
C ASN A 190 11.26 7.91 -24.76
N PRO A 191 11.80 9.13 -24.70
CA PRO A 191 11.24 10.18 -23.87
C PRO A 191 9.83 10.57 -24.34
N GLU A 192 8.88 10.68 -23.42
CA GLU A 192 7.53 11.17 -23.67
C GLU A 192 7.33 12.51 -22.94
N PRO A 193 7.18 13.63 -23.66
CA PRO A 193 6.94 14.94 -23.05
C PRO A 193 5.48 15.06 -22.57
N GLY A 194 5.29 15.70 -21.42
CA GLY A 194 3.99 15.95 -20.81
C GLY A 194 3.45 17.36 -21.01
N PRO A 195 2.38 17.71 -20.27
CA PRO A 195 1.80 16.95 -19.17
C PRO A 195 1.07 15.67 -19.61
N LEU A 196 1.34 14.58 -18.91
CA LEU A 196 0.79 13.25 -19.16
C LEU A 196 -0.03 12.77 -17.98
N SER A 197 -1.09 12.05 -18.29
CA SER A 197 -1.78 11.23 -17.31
C SER A 197 -1.96 9.81 -17.81
N LEU A 198 -1.45 8.86 -17.03
CA LEU A 198 -1.52 7.44 -17.33
C LEU A 198 -2.56 6.77 -16.44
N PHE A 199 -3.36 5.90 -17.04
CA PHE A 199 -4.36 5.09 -16.36
C PHE A 199 -4.58 3.80 -17.17
N ALA A 200 -5.08 2.75 -16.51
CA ALA A 200 -5.43 1.52 -17.19
C ALA A 200 -6.84 1.61 -17.79
N MET A 201 -6.99 1.21 -19.04
CA MET A 201 -8.30 0.96 -19.65
C MET A 201 -8.47 -0.53 -19.93
N ASN A 202 -9.71 -1.00 -19.78
CA ASN A 202 -10.10 -2.31 -20.28
C ASN A 202 -10.27 -2.17 -21.79
N VAL A 203 -9.43 -2.87 -22.56
CA VAL A 203 -9.56 -2.96 -24.01
C VAL A 203 -10.55 -4.08 -24.36
N ASP A 204 -10.51 -5.18 -23.59
CA ASP A 204 -11.42 -6.33 -23.70
C ASP A 204 -11.68 -6.97 -22.31
N ALA A 205 -12.57 -7.96 -22.25
CA ALA A 205 -12.90 -8.70 -21.01
C ALA A 205 -11.69 -9.37 -20.31
N ARG A 206 -10.57 -9.57 -21.01
CA ARG A 206 -9.34 -10.19 -20.47
C ARG A 206 -8.07 -9.36 -20.68
N ARG A 207 -8.14 -8.21 -21.37
CA ARG A 207 -6.96 -7.44 -21.77
C ARG A 207 -7.07 -6.00 -21.29
N ARG A 208 -6.05 -5.56 -20.57
CA ARG A 208 -5.89 -4.20 -20.05
C ARG A 208 -4.66 -3.57 -20.68
N GLU A 209 -4.74 -2.30 -21.02
CA GLU A 209 -3.61 -1.54 -21.55
C GLU A 209 -3.47 -0.20 -20.81
N VAL A 210 -2.22 0.27 -20.71
CA VAL A 210 -1.90 1.57 -20.12
C VAL A 210 -2.11 2.65 -21.18
N THR A 211 -3.19 3.41 -21.01
CA THR A 211 -3.53 4.55 -21.86
C THR A 211 -2.85 5.81 -21.33
N ILE A 212 -2.39 6.65 -22.26
CA ILE A 212 -1.86 7.98 -21.97
C ILE A 212 -2.88 9.00 -22.46
N SER A 213 -3.31 9.89 -21.58
CA SER A 213 -4.02 11.11 -21.93
C SER A 213 -3.06 12.28 -21.78
N TYR A 214 -3.01 13.11 -22.82
CA TYR A 214 -2.34 14.40 -22.76
C TYR A 214 -3.29 15.39 -22.09
N GLY A 215 -2.74 16.25 -21.24
CA GLY A 215 -3.46 17.32 -20.53
C GLY A 215 -3.31 18.66 -21.20
#